data_AF-A0A1H3D1E0-F1
#
_entry.id   AF-A0A1H3D1E0-F1
#
_cell.length_a   1.000
_cell.length_b   1.000
_cell.length_c   1.000
_cell.angle_alpha   90.00
_cell.angle_beta   90.00
_cell.angle_gamma   90.00
#
_symmetry.space_group_name_H-M   'P 1'
#
loop_
_entity.id
_entity.type
_entity.pdbx_description
1 polymer ?
#
loop_
_entity_poly.entity_id
_entity_poly.type
_entity_poly.pdbx_seq_one_letter_code
_entity_poly.pdbx_strand_id
1 'polypeptide(L)'
;MKGIIIDYIQEKGFGFIKDENENRCFFHISQFREKEKFLNNVTNYLYTDWVDRNRFVIDFKVIETEKGFNAIDISMTNQIFNDKSIKDVYKVKIIDLKYDTTSLTRTVSGIKNGMSVPFGATDGGNGTYRIGYPEVLRELNIYFRRIDDIGWGTIEIRELALRVNDRNKITDKLIENLKNKIVGKAINIVSYKGDWKIIDNSILEI
;
A
#
# COMPACT_ATOMS: atom_id res chain seq x y z
N MET A 1 6.35 -15.62 -17.72
CA MET A 1 6.51 -14.69 -16.59
C MET A 1 5.14 -14.20 -16.18
N LYS A 2 4.98 -13.86 -14.91
CA LYS A 2 3.76 -13.22 -14.42
C LYS A 2 3.97 -11.70 -14.30
N GLY A 3 2.89 -10.95 -14.30
CA GLY A 3 2.92 -9.50 -14.02
C GLY A 3 1.55 -8.92 -13.77
N ILE A 4 1.52 -7.62 -13.53
CA ILE A 4 0.29 -6.85 -13.44
C ILE A 4 0.37 -5.61 -14.34
N ILE A 5 -0.75 -5.25 -14.93
CA ILE A 5 -0.85 -4.02 -15.72
C ILE A 5 -0.88 -2.84 -14.76
N ILE A 6 0.07 -1.93 -14.93
CA ILE A 6 0.21 -0.74 -14.08
C ILE A 6 -0.31 0.52 -14.76
N ASP A 7 -0.35 0.52 -16.10
CA ASP A 7 -0.80 1.64 -16.91
C ASP A 7 -1.32 1.12 -18.25
N TYR A 8 -2.40 1.71 -18.75
CA TYR A 8 -2.97 1.39 -20.05
C TYR A 8 -3.61 2.64 -20.66
N ILE A 9 -3.07 3.08 -21.79
CA ILE A 9 -3.56 4.24 -22.53
C ILE A 9 -4.45 3.72 -23.66
N GLN A 10 -5.75 3.59 -23.35
CA GLN A 10 -6.72 2.95 -24.23
C GLN A 10 -6.75 3.57 -25.64
N GLU A 11 -6.74 4.90 -25.73
CA GLU A 11 -6.77 5.64 -27.01
C GLU A 11 -5.61 5.28 -27.93
N LYS A 12 -4.45 4.93 -27.36
CA LYS A 12 -3.23 4.58 -28.11
C LYS A 12 -2.99 3.08 -28.20
N GLY A 13 -3.80 2.27 -27.51
CA GLY A 13 -3.72 0.81 -27.55
C GLY A 13 -2.45 0.21 -26.92
N PHE A 14 -1.74 0.92 -26.05
CA PHE A 14 -0.55 0.40 -25.38
C PHE A 14 -0.56 0.66 -23.88
N GLY A 15 0.30 -0.02 -23.16
CA GLY A 15 0.46 0.16 -21.73
C GLY A 15 1.75 -0.43 -21.20
N PHE A 16 1.81 -0.57 -19.88
CA PHE A 16 2.94 -1.12 -19.18
C PHE A 16 2.54 -2.18 -18.16
N ILE A 17 3.37 -3.22 -18.09
CA ILE A 17 3.29 -4.30 -17.13
C ILE A 17 4.44 -4.16 -16.16
N LYS A 18 4.18 -4.33 -14.88
CA LYS A 18 5.22 -4.55 -13.88
C LYS A 18 5.36 -6.06 -13.69
N ASP A 19 6.51 -6.59 -14.05
CA ASP A 19 6.80 -8.02 -13.91
C ASP A 19 7.04 -8.40 -12.44
N GLU A 20 7.24 -9.69 -12.19
CA GLU A 20 7.61 -10.19 -10.86
C GLU A 20 8.91 -9.58 -10.32
N ASN A 21 9.82 -9.13 -11.16
CA ASN A 21 11.10 -8.52 -10.77
C ASN A 21 11.02 -6.99 -10.65
N GLU A 22 9.82 -6.42 -10.72
CA GLU A 22 9.56 -4.98 -10.69
C GLU A 22 10.05 -4.21 -11.92
N ASN A 23 10.46 -4.92 -12.97
CA ASN A 23 10.79 -4.31 -14.24
C ASN A 23 9.52 -3.87 -14.96
N ARG A 24 9.65 -2.76 -15.69
CA ARG A 24 8.59 -2.21 -16.52
C ARG A 24 8.72 -2.79 -17.93
N CYS A 25 7.71 -3.53 -18.36
CA CYS A 25 7.62 -4.09 -19.71
C CYS A 25 6.56 -3.34 -20.52
N PHE A 26 6.91 -2.87 -21.71
CA PHE A 26 5.95 -2.28 -22.64
C PHE A 26 5.07 -3.37 -23.26
N PHE A 27 3.79 -3.09 -23.47
CA PHE A 27 2.95 -3.93 -24.31
C PHE A 27 2.09 -3.10 -25.25
N HIS A 28 1.77 -3.68 -26.41
CA HIS A 28 0.69 -3.22 -27.28
C HIS A 28 -0.49 -4.19 -27.17
N ILE A 29 -1.72 -3.69 -27.30
CA ILE A 29 -2.96 -4.48 -27.15
C ILE A 29 -3.03 -5.67 -28.11
N SER A 30 -2.36 -5.58 -29.27
CA SER A 30 -2.28 -6.69 -30.22
C SER A 30 -1.58 -7.93 -29.67
N GLN A 31 -0.86 -7.82 -28.55
CA GLN A 31 -0.16 -8.93 -27.92
C GLN A 31 -1.07 -9.77 -27.02
N PHE A 32 -2.30 -9.34 -26.75
CA PHE A 32 -3.27 -10.11 -25.98
C PHE A 32 -3.92 -11.20 -26.83
N ARG A 33 -3.86 -12.45 -26.37
CA ARG A 33 -4.59 -13.57 -26.97
C ARG A 33 -6.10 -13.38 -26.87
N GLU A 34 -6.57 -12.92 -25.71
CA GLU A 34 -7.99 -12.73 -25.41
C GLU A 34 -8.36 -11.24 -25.41
N LYS A 35 -8.13 -10.56 -26.54
CA LYS A 35 -8.28 -9.10 -26.64
C LYS A 35 -9.64 -8.57 -26.17
N GLU A 36 -10.74 -9.22 -26.54
CA GLU A 36 -12.09 -8.78 -26.13
C GLU A 36 -12.29 -8.91 -24.62
N LYS A 37 -11.84 -10.02 -24.02
CA LYS A 37 -11.89 -10.23 -22.57
C LYS A 37 -11.08 -9.16 -21.84
N PHE A 38 -9.91 -8.80 -22.37
CA PHE A 38 -9.11 -7.70 -21.82
C PHE A 38 -9.87 -6.36 -21.90
N LEU A 39 -10.39 -6.01 -23.08
CA LEU A 39 -11.13 -4.76 -23.32
C LEU A 39 -12.36 -4.62 -22.42
N ASN A 40 -13.10 -5.70 -22.20
CA ASN A 40 -14.27 -5.72 -21.32
C ASN A 40 -13.92 -5.49 -19.84
N ASN A 41 -12.65 -5.63 -19.47
CA ASN A 41 -12.15 -5.45 -18.11
C ASN A 41 -11.19 -4.24 -17.97
N VAL A 42 -11.12 -3.35 -18.96
CA VAL A 42 -10.16 -2.22 -19.01
C VAL A 42 -10.20 -1.31 -17.78
N THR A 43 -11.38 -1.10 -17.20
CA THR A 43 -11.55 -0.31 -15.97
C THR A 43 -10.75 -0.83 -14.78
N ASN A 44 -10.42 -2.13 -14.76
CA ASN A 44 -9.59 -2.74 -13.73
C ASN A 44 -8.09 -2.46 -13.91
N TYR A 45 -7.69 -1.84 -15.03
CA TYR A 45 -6.29 -1.58 -15.41
C TYR A 45 -5.96 -0.09 -15.61
N LEU A 46 -6.98 0.77 -15.67
CA LEU A 46 -6.81 2.22 -15.75
C LEU A 46 -6.36 2.79 -14.40
N TYR A 47 -5.22 3.48 -14.38
CA TYR A 47 -4.71 4.24 -13.22
C TYR A 47 -4.62 3.41 -11.94
N THR A 48 -3.88 2.31 -12.02
CA THR A 48 -3.67 1.39 -10.89
C THR A 48 -2.39 1.71 -10.14
N ASP A 49 -1.86 2.91 -10.14
CA ASP A 49 -0.71 3.31 -9.29
C ASP A 49 -0.97 3.14 -7.78
N TRP A 50 -2.22 2.85 -7.39
CA TRP A 50 -2.64 2.58 -6.02
C TRP A 50 -2.26 1.16 -5.59
N VAL A 51 -1.42 1.08 -4.56
CA VAL A 51 -0.86 -0.17 -4.01
C VAL A 51 -1.95 -1.15 -3.56
N ASP A 52 -3.12 -0.67 -3.15
CA ASP A 52 -4.16 -1.49 -2.49
C ASP A 52 -5.35 -1.93 -3.35
N ARG A 53 -5.31 -1.71 -4.68
CA ARG A 53 -6.39 -2.20 -5.55
C ARG A 53 -6.14 -3.63 -6.01
N ASN A 54 -7.23 -4.40 -6.06
CA ASN A 54 -7.29 -5.70 -6.74
C ASN A 54 -6.91 -5.53 -8.21
N ARG A 55 -5.96 -6.32 -8.71
CA ARG A 55 -5.57 -6.32 -10.13
C ARG A 55 -5.50 -7.74 -10.64
N PHE A 56 -5.82 -7.96 -11.90
CA PHE A 56 -5.60 -9.28 -12.47
C PHE A 56 -4.11 -9.49 -12.74
N VAL A 57 -3.63 -10.66 -12.32
CA VAL A 57 -2.33 -11.16 -12.75
C VAL A 57 -2.47 -11.63 -14.19
N ILE A 58 -1.44 -11.39 -14.98
CA ILE A 58 -1.36 -11.83 -16.37
C ILE A 58 -0.10 -12.66 -16.58
N ASP A 59 -0.18 -13.58 -17.51
CA ASP A 59 0.97 -14.34 -18.00
C ASP A 59 1.44 -13.74 -19.32
N PHE A 60 2.75 -13.65 -19.50
CA PHE A 60 3.37 -13.13 -20.73
C PHE A 60 4.81 -13.63 -20.90
N LYS A 61 5.37 -13.39 -22.09
CA LYS A 61 6.79 -13.57 -22.40
C LYS A 61 7.47 -12.23 -22.57
N VAL A 62 8.72 -12.13 -22.12
CA VAL A 62 9.55 -10.93 -22.29
C VAL A 62 10.47 -11.11 -23.49
N ILE A 63 10.57 -10.06 -24.31
CA ILE A 63 11.59 -9.90 -25.34
C ILE A 63 12.31 -8.57 -25.10
N GLU A 64 13.64 -8.61 -25.10
CA GLU A 64 14.45 -7.39 -25.05
C GLU A 64 14.65 -6.83 -26.46
N THR A 65 14.49 -5.52 -26.59
CA THR A 65 14.67 -4.77 -27.85
C THR A 65 15.50 -3.53 -27.60
N GLU A 66 15.88 -2.81 -28.65
CA GLU A 66 16.55 -1.50 -28.52
C GLU A 66 15.77 -0.48 -27.68
N LYS A 67 14.45 -0.65 -27.53
CA LYS A 67 13.57 0.21 -26.72
C LYS A 67 13.33 -0.33 -25.30
N GLY A 68 14.02 -1.40 -24.91
CA GLY A 68 13.87 -2.09 -23.62
C GLY A 68 12.98 -3.33 -23.70
N PHE A 69 12.43 -3.72 -22.55
CA PHE A 69 11.63 -4.94 -22.39
C PHE A 69 10.22 -4.79 -22.97
N ASN A 70 9.85 -5.71 -23.85
CA ASN A 70 8.52 -5.84 -24.43
C ASN A 70 7.86 -7.12 -23.94
N ALA A 71 6.59 -7.00 -23.54
CA ALA A 71 5.73 -8.12 -23.23
C ALA A 71 4.97 -8.55 -24.49
N ILE A 72 5.06 -9.84 -24.80
CA ILE A 72 4.36 -10.49 -25.91
C ILE A 72 3.60 -11.70 -25.41
N ASP A 73 2.70 -12.23 -26.25
CA ASP A 73 1.99 -13.49 -25.98
C ASP A 73 1.24 -13.46 -24.64
N ILE A 74 0.47 -12.40 -24.43
CA ILE A 74 -0.15 -12.06 -23.15
C ILE A 74 -1.49 -12.80 -23.00
N SER A 75 -1.69 -13.46 -21.85
CA SER A 75 -2.94 -14.13 -21.48
C SER A 75 -3.44 -13.68 -20.12
N MET A 76 -4.76 -13.63 -19.97
CA MET A 76 -5.42 -13.22 -18.74
C MET A 76 -5.50 -14.39 -17.76
N THR A 77 -5.16 -14.18 -16.50
CA THR A 77 -5.41 -15.18 -15.45
C THR A 77 -6.67 -14.83 -14.65
N ASN A 78 -7.16 -15.79 -13.87
CA ASN A 78 -8.22 -15.55 -12.88
C ASN A 78 -7.64 -15.14 -11.51
N GLN A 79 -6.32 -15.04 -11.41
CA GLN A 79 -5.65 -14.70 -10.17
C GLN A 79 -5.71 -13.20 -9.96
N ILE A 80 -6.11 -12.79 -8.75
CA ILE A 80 -6.18 -11.40 -8.34
C ILE A 80 -5.01 -11.07 -7.42
N PHE A 81 -4.17 -10.15 -7.87
CA PHE A 81 -3.17 -9.47 -7.07
C PHE A 81 -3.86 -8.66 -5.97
N ASN A 82 -3.36 -8.77 -4.74
CA ASN A 82 -3.90 -8.13 -3.56
C ASN A 82 -5.35 -8.49 -3.22
N ASP A 83 -5.81 -9.69 -3.59
CA ASP A 83 -7.14 -10.13 -3.16
C ASP A 83 -7.23 -10.27 -1.63
N LYS A 84 -7.89 -9.30 -1.00
CA LYS A 84 -8.15 -9.25 0.44
C LYS A 84 -9.47 -9.95 0.84
N SER A 85 -10.17 -10.58 -0.12
CA SER A 85 -11.36 -11.39 0.18
C SER A 85 -11.01 -12.81 0.62
N ILE A 86 -9.83 -13.29 0.21
CA ILE A 86 -9.34 -14.64 0.49
C ILE A 86 -8.65 -14.67 1.86
N LYS A 87 -9.06 -15.60 2.73
CA LYS A 87 -8.52 -15.76 4.09
C LYS A 87 -7.30 -16.69 4.17
N ASP A 88 -6.54 -16.79 3.09
CA ASP A 88 -5.39 -17.67 3.02
C ASP A 88 -4.18 -17.05 3.74
N VAL A 89 -3.28 -17.94 4.18
CA VAL A 89 -1.99 -17.55 4.74
C VAL A 89 -1.00 -17.36 3.61
N TYR A 90 -0.38 -16.18 3.56
CA TYR A 90 0.63 -15.84 2.57
C TYR A 90 2.00 -15.67 3.21
N LYS A 91 3.01 -16.25 2.57
CA LYS A 91 4.41 -16.02 2.94
C LYS A 91 4.93 -14.78 2.22
N VAL A 92 5.42 -13.81 2.98
CA VAL A 92 5.87 -12.51 2.45
C VAL A 92 7.22 -12.13 3.02
N LYS A 93 8.00 -11.38 2.25
CA LYS A 93 9.25 -10.74 2.67
C LYS A 93 8.97 -9.28 2.99
N ILE A 94 9.38 -8.81 4.15
CA ILE A 94 9.29 -7.38 4.48
C ILE A 94 10.32 -6.61 3.67
N ILE A 95 9.89 -5.57 2.96
CA ILE A 95 10.75 -4.72 2.13
C ILE A 95 11.13 -3.45 2.87
N ASP A 96 10.18 -2.85 3.59
CA ASP A 96 10.40 -1.56 4.25
C ASP A 96 9.48 -1.38 5.46
N LEU A 97 9.84 -0.42 6.30
CA LEU A 97 9.10 0.04 7.47
C LEU A 97 9.05 1.56 7.45
N LYS A 98 7.85 2.14 7.52
CA LYS A 98 7.64 3.57 7.70
C LYS A 98 6.76 3.85 8.91
N TYR A 99 6.96 5.02 9.48
CA TYR A 99 6.20 5.53 10.59
C TYR A 99 5.63 6.88 10.22
N ASP A 100 4.31 6.98 10.19
CA ASP A 100 3.60 8.20 9.83
C ASP A 100 2.88 8.74 11.06
N THR A 101 2.96 10.06 11.23
CA THR A 101 2.22 10.79 12.26
C THR A 101 1.27 11.76 11.60
N THR A 102 -0.03 11.58 11.85
CA THR A 102 -1.06 12.49 11.36
C THR A 102 -1.72 13.17 12.55
N SER A 103 -1.62 14.49 12.62
CA SER A 103 -2.28 15.28 13.66
C SER A 103 -3.61 15.81 13.13
N LEU A 104 -4.72 15.41 13.75
CA LEU A 104 -6.03 15.98 13.45
C LEU A 104 -6.26 17.19 14.38
N THR A 105 -6.49 18.36 13.79
CA THR A 105 -6.75 19.59 14.55
C THR A 105 -7.96 20.31 14.02
N ARG A 106 -8.89 20.67 14.90
CA ARG A 106 -10.02 21.52 14.57
C ARG A 106 -9.72 22.96 15.00
N THR A 107 -9.57 23.83 14.02
CA THR A 107 -9.43 25.28 14.24
C THR A 107 -10.73 25.95 13.87
N VAL A 108 -11.24 26.83 14.73
CA VAL A 108 -12.37 27.70 14.42
C VAL A 108 -11.93 29.15 14.45
N SER A 109 -12.45 29.94 13.50
CA SER A 109 -12.21 31.38 13.39
C SER A 109 -13.51 32.15 13.63
N GLY A 110 -13.40 33.37 14.19
CA GLY A 110 -14.54 34.28 14.33
C GLY A 110 -15.06 34.49 15.75
N ILE A 111 -14.36 34.01 16.77
CA ILE A 111 -14.68 34.34 18.17
C ILE A 111 -14.09 35.73 18.46
N LYS A 112 -14.95 36.76 18.45
CA LYS A 112 -14.64 38.14 18.84
C LYS A 112 -14.56 38.27 20.37
N ASN A 113 -13.79 39.26 20.83
CA ASN A 113 -13.69 39.66 22.24
C ASN A 113 -15.07 39.72 22.91
N GLY A 114 -15.25 38.98 24.01
CA GLY A 114 -16.47 38.93 24.82
C GLY A 114 -17.38 37.72 24.59
N MET A 115 -17.09 36.84 23.62
CA MET A 115 -17.78 35.55 23.48
C MET A 115 -17.15 34.46 24.38
N SER A 116 -17.98 33.53 24.86
CA SER A 116 -17.55 32.43 25.73
C SER A 116 -16.55 31.52 25.01
N VAL A 117 -15.37 31.33 25.60
CA VAL A 117 -14.34 30.42 25.10
C VAL A 117 -14.86 28.97 25.20
N PRO A 118 -14.80 28.17 24.12
CA PRO A 118 -15.16 26.75 24.18
C PRO A 118 -14.28 26.01 25.21
N PHE A 119 -14.87 25.15 26.04
CA PHE A 119 -14.13 24.35 27.01
C PHE A 119 -13.04 23.51 26.32
N GLY A 120 -11.80 23.58 26.80
CA GLY A 120 -10.66 22.90 26.18
C GLY A 120 -10.10 23.58 24.92
N ALA A 121 -10.39 24.87 24.71
CA ALA A 121 -9.79 25.65 23.62
C ALA A 121 -8.46 26.33 24.03
N THR A 122 -7.55 26.48 23.07
CA THR A 122 -6.28 27.22 23.22
C THR A 122 -6.27 28.42 22.26
N ASP A 123 -5.87 29.59 22.75
CA ASP A 123 -5.78 30.82 21.96
C ASP A 123 -4.79 30.69 20.80
N GLY A 124 -5.21 31.11 19.61
CA GLY A 124 -4.37 31.29 18.42
C GLY A 124 -4.22 32.77 18.04
N GLY A 125 -3.48 33.05 16.96
CA GLY A 125 -3.41 34.41 16.39
C GLY A 125 -4.71 34.82 15.68
N ASN A 126 -5.00 36.13 15.62
CA ASN A 126 -6.13 36.73 14.88
C ASN A 126 -7.54 36.22 15.25
N GLY A 127 -7.85 36.01 16.53
CA GLY A 127 -9.20 35.63 16.98
C GLY A 127 -9.61 34.21 16.54
N THR A 128 -8.61 33.35 16.33
CA THR A 128 -8.80 31.93 16.08
C THR A 128 -8.58 31.14 17.36
N TYR A 129 -9.38 30.11 17.56
CA TYR A 129 -9.27 29.20 18.70
C TYR A 129 -9.10 27.79 18.18
N ARG A 130 -8.15 27.07 18.76
CA ARG A 130 -8.03 25.62 18.57
C ARG A 130 -8.94 24.94 19.57
N ILE A 131 -9.88 24.12 19.13
CA ILE A 131 -10.80 23.39 20.03
C ILE A 131 -10.30 21.97 20.21
N GLY A 132 -10.06 21.57 21.48
CA GLY A 132 -9.61 20.24 21.84
C GLY A 132 -8.10 20.03 21.69
N TYR A 133 -7.61 18.94 22.28
CA TYR A 133 -6.23 18.51 22.07
C TYR A 133 -6.08 17.87 20.68
N PRO A 134 -4.94 18.07 19.98
CA PRO A 134 -4.66 17.29 18.77
C PRO A 134 -4.78 15.81 19.04
N GLU A 135 -5.64 15.13 18.30
CA GLU A 135 -5.54 13.68 18.19
C GLU A 135 -4.37 13.40 17.25
N VAL A 136 -3.32 12.80 17.79
CA VAL A 136 -2.15 12.37 17.01
C VAL A 136 -2.34 10.89 16.70
N LEU A 137 -2.72 10.60 15.47
CA LEU A 137 -2.72 9.24 14.93
C LEU A 137 -1.28 8.86 14.60
N ARG A 138 -0.88 7.69 15.07
CA ARG A 138 0.48 7.14 14.91
C ARG A 138 0.35 5.78 14.26
N GLU A 139 0.85 5.67 13.04
CA GLU A 139 0.70 4.46 12.23
C GLU A 139 2.07 3.92 11.84
N LEU A 140 2.27 2.64 12.11
CA LEU A 140 3.44 1.91 11.64
C LEU A 140 3.03 1.12 10.39
N ASN A 141 3.64 1.46 9.26
CA ASN A 141 3.34 0.91 7.95
C ASN A 141 4.44 -0.07 7.55
N ILE A 142 4.11 -1.37 7.50
CA ILE A 142 5.03 -2.43 7.07
C ILE A 142 4.74 -2.77 5.62
N TYR A 143 5.73 -2.53 4.76
CA TYR A 143 5.65 -2.87 3.34
C TYR A 143 6.21 -4.26 3.13
N PHE A 144 5.46 -5.11 2.44
CA PHE A 144 5.86 -6.49 2.17
C PHE A 144 5.72 -6.84 0.69
N ARG A 145 6.37 -7.93 0.30
CA ARG A 145 6.22 -8.58 -1.00
C ARG A 145 6.00 -10.07 -0.83
N ARG A 146 5.10 -10.68 -1.61
CA ARG A 146 4.88 -12.13 -1.62
C ARG A 146 6.12 -12.86 -2.13
N ILE A 147 6.45 -13.99 -1.50
CA ILE A 147 7.61 -14.80 -1.88
C ILE A 147 7.25 -15.75 -3.02
N ASP A 148 6.08 -16.38 -2.93
CA ASP A 148 5.68 -17.45 -3.86
C ASP A 148 4.93 -16.91 -5.09
N ASP A 149 4.79 -15.58 -5.22
CA ASP A 149 3.94 -14.97 -6.23
C ASP A 149 4.17 -13.46 -6.42
N ILE A 150 3.42 -12.86 -7.35
CA ILE A 150 3.32 -11.41 -7.51
C ILE A 150 2.35 -10.86 -6.47
N GLY A 151 2.87 -10.00 -5.60
CA GLY A 151 2.13 -9.43 -4.48
C GLY A 151 2.96 -8.43 -3.74
N TRP A 152 2.42 -7.25 -3.44
CA TRP A 152 2.98 -6.36 -2.43
C TRP A 152 1.86 -5.64 -1.74
N GLY A 153 2.05 -5.26 -0.48
CA GLY A 153 1.02 -4.55 0.25
C GLY A 153 1.58 -3.87 1.48
N THR A 154 0.68 -3.18 2.16
CA THR A 154 0.97 -2.49 3.41
C THR A 154 0.19 -3.15 4.53
N ILE A 155 0.85 -3.38 5.65
CA ILE A 155 0.22 -3.74 6.92
C ILE A 155 0.24 -2.48 7.77
N GLU A 156 -0.94 -1.97 8.09
CA GLU A 156 -1.12 -0.82 8.95
C GLU A 156 -1.25 -1.28 10.40
N ILE A 157 -0.29 -0.88 11.24
CA ILE A 157 -0.27 -1.24 12.65
C ILE A 157 -0.47 0.01 13.51
N ARG A 158 -1.66 0.11 14.10
CA ARG A 158 -2.04 1.16 15.06
C ARG A 158 -1.82 0.66 16.48
N GLU A 159 -1.08 1.43 17.29
CA GLU A 159 -0.87 1.24 18.74
C GLU A 159 -0.29 -0.11 19.23
N LEU A 160 -0.35 -1.18 18.43
CA LEU A 160 0.05 -2.52 18.83
C LEU A 160 1.54 -2.62 19.10
N ALA A 161 2.38 -1.99 18.26
CA ALA A 161 3.84 -2.00 18.45
C ALA A 161 4.25 -1.40 19.81
N LEU A 162 3.50 -0.42 20.33
CA LEU A 162 3.73 0.15 21.66
C LEU A 162 3.42 -0.86 22.76
N ARG A 163 2.25 -1.51 22.68
CA ARG A 163 1.81 -2.52 23.65
C ARG A 163 2.74 -3.72 23.69
N VAL A 164 3.19 -4.18 22.52
CA VAL A 164 4.10 -5.33 22.37
C VAL A 164 5.48 -5.05 22.99
N ASN A 165 5.92 -3.79 23.05
CA ASN A 165 7.23 -3.40 23.60
C ASN A 165 7.15 -2.69 24.96
N ASP A 166 5.97 -2.70 25.62
CA ASP A 166 5.69 -1.99 26.88
C ASP A 166 6.13 -0.51 26.85
N ARG A 167 5.85 0.18 25.73
CA ARG A 167 6.25 1.59 25.53
C ARG A 167 5.07 2.54 25.49
N ASN A 168 5.31 3.77 25.97
CA ASN A 168 4.35 4.86 25.90
C ASN A 168 4.50 5.73 24.63
N LYS A 169 5.59 5.59 23.88
CA LYS A 169 5.87 6.37 22.67
C LYS A 169 6.76 5.63 21.68
N ILE A 170 6.48 5.85 20.39
CA ILE A 170 7.35 5.41 19.29
C ILE A 170 8.45 6.46 19.15
N THR A 171 9.71 6.01 19.17
CA THR A 171 10.90 6.84 18.99
C THR A 171 11.62 6.44 17.72
N ASP A 172 12.40 7.35 17.14
CA ASP A 172 13.20 7.06 15.94
C ASP A 172 14.12 5.85 16.16
N LYS A 173 14.74 5.75 17.34
CA LYS A 173 15.53 4.58 17.75
C LYS A 173 14.73 3.27 17.75
N LEU A 174 13.45 3.30 18.16
CA LEU A 174 12.59 2.11 18.11
C LEU A 174 12.32 1.71 16.65
N ILE A 175 12.00 2.69 15.80
CA ILE A 175 11.72 2.47 14.38
C ILE A 175 12.96 1.90 13.69
N GLU A 176 14.14 2.46 13.95
CA GLU A 176 15.40 1.99 13.39
C GLU A 176 15.74 0.56 13.84
N ASN A 177 15.58 0.27 15.13
CA ASN A 177 15.77 -1.09 15.65
C ASN A 177 14.79 -2.08 15.03
N LEU A 178 13.51 -1.71 14.90
CA LEU A 178 12.50 -2.55 14.25
C LEU A 178 12.87 -2.78 12.79
N LYS A 179 13.19 -1.71 12.07
CA LYS A 179 13.58 -1.77 10.66
C LYS A 179 14.74 -2.73 10.44
N ASN A 180 15.79 -2.62 11.25
CA ASN A 180 16.95 -3.51 11.20
C ASN A 180 16.61 -4.96 11.58
N LYS A 181 15.65 -5.17 12.49
CA LYS A 181 15.20 -6.51 12.89
C LYS A 181 14.34 -7.18 11.82
N ILE A 182 13.45 -6.45 11.15
CA ILE A 182 12.35 -7.04 10.37
C ILE A 182 12.55 -6.96 8.85
N VAL A 183 13.22 -5.93 8.33
CA VAL A 183 13.42 -5.78 6.88
C VAL A 183 14.25 -6.95 6.35
N GLY A 184 13.79 -7.54 5.25
CA GLY A 184 14.39 -8.72 4.63
C GLY A 184 13.93 -10.06 5.21
N LYS A 185 13.22 -10.08 6.36
CA LYS A 185 12.68 -11.32 6.93
C LYS A 185 11.44 -11.80 6.20
N ALA A 186 11.30 -13.12 6.12
CA ALA A 186 10.08 -13.78 5.68
C ALA A 186 9.12 -13.95 6.85
N ILE A 187 7.87 -13.57 6.68
CA ILE A 187 6.77 -13.73 7.65
C ILE A 187 5.52 -14.29 6.99
N ASN A 188 4.59 -14.75 7.82
CA ASN A 188 3.26 -15.14 7.37
C ASN A 188 2.26 -14.03 7.69
N ILE A 189 1.42 -13.70 6.71
CA ILE A 189 0.32 -12.75 6.83
C ILE A 189 -0.99 -13.40 6.41
N VAL A 190 -2.10 -12.81 6.83
CA VAL A 190 -3.45 -13.23 6.44
C VAL A 190 -4.27 -12.00 6.07
N SER A 191 -5.23 -12.15 5.15
CA SER A 191 -6.22 -11.10 4.95
C SER A 191 -7.38 -11.25 5.94
N TYR A 192 -7.77 -10.14 6.58
CA TYR A 192 -8.88 -10.10 7.52
C TYR A 192 -9.68 -8.81 7.34
N LYS A 193 -10.96 -8.94 7.00
CA LYS A 193 -11.91 -7.83 6.81
C LYS A 193 -11.43 -6.76 5.82
N GLY A 194 -10.69 -7.16 4.78
CA GLY A 194 -10.18 -6.22 3.79
C GLY A 194 -8.84 -5.57 4.16
N ASP A 195 -8.17 -6.04 5.22
CA ASP A 195 -6.84 -5.59 5.63
C ASP A 195 -5.84 -6.74 5.68
N TRP A 196 -4.55 -6.44 5.58
CA TRP A 196 -3.47 -7.39 5.85
C TRP A 196 -3.15 -7.42 7.34
N LYS A 197 -2.94 -8.62 7.90
CA LYS A 197 -2.52 -8.81 9.30
C LYS A 197 -1.34 -9.75 9.39
N ILE A 198 -0.42 -9.46 10.31
CA ILE A 198 0.64 -10.39 10.68
C ILE A 198 0.05 -11.49 11.56
N ILE A 199 0.44 -12.73 11.31
CA ILE A 199 -0.01 -13.89 12.11
C ILE A 199 0.76 -13.97 13.44
N ASP A 200 2.05 -13.67 13.41
CA ASP A 200 2.94 -13.70 14.57
C ASP A 200 3.50 -12.30 14.89
N ASN A 201 3.02 -11.70 15.99
CA ASN A 201 3.41 -10.36 16.41
C ASN A 201 4.79 -10.31 17.10
N SER A 202 5.40 -11.46 17.46
CA SER A 202 6.71 -11.50 18.14
C SER A 202 7.84 -10.89 17.29
N ILE A 203 7.62 -10.79 15.97
CA ILE A 203 8.56 -10.11 15.08
C ILE A 203 8.70 -8.61 15.42
N LEU A 204 7.68 -8.02 16.04
CA LEU A 204 7.63 -6.61 16.43
C LEU A 204 8.19 -6.34 17.84
N GLU A 205 8.58 -7.37 18.60
CA GLU A 205 9.21 -7.21 19.93
C GLU A 205 10.68 -6.78 19.78
N ILE A 206 11.24 -5.98 20.68
CA ILE A 206 12.66 -5.58 20.72
C ILE A 206 13.21 -5.75 22.13
#